data_AF-A0A945ALQ3-F1
#
_entry.id   AF-A0A945ALQ3-F1
#
_cell.length_a   1.000
_cell.length_b   1.000
_cell.length_c   1.000
_cell.angle_alpha   90.00
_cell.angle_beta   90.00
_cell.angle_gamma   90.00
#
_symmetry.space_group_name_H-M   'P 1'
#
loop_
_entity.id
_entity.type
_entity.pdbx_description
1 polymer ?
#
loop_
_entity_poly.entity_id
_entity_poly.type
_entity_poly.pdbx_seq_one_letter_code
_entity_poly.pdbx_strand_id
1 'polypeptide(L)'
;MNNIGFMQGRLCDKVDGQNQAFSWPEWQDEFKEAYRVGNQHMEWTLDQENLYTSPLITESGRKKIKSLSKKYNVDVISLAGDCFMQAPFWKATDATILLGTSDGDFKAVFENLSECKYQGSYILQTARGTDGRHGEII
;
A
#
# COMPACT_ATOMS: atom_id res chain seq x y z
N MET A 1 -24.35 -6.57 6.91
CA MET A 1 -23.13 -6.80 6.12
C MET A 1 -21.96 -6.64 7.06
N ASN A 2 -21.01 -7.58 7.04
CA ASN A 2 -19.81 -7.48 7.86
C ASN A 2 -18.84 -6.53 7.15
N ASN A 3 -18.60 -5.36 7.75
CA ASN A 3 -17.60 -4.39 7.28
C ASN A 3 -16.20 -4.86 7.69
N ILE A 4 -15.77 -5.98 7.11
CA ILE A 4 -14.48 -6.62 7.40
C ILE A 4 -13.65 -6.56 6.12
N GLY A 5 -12.43 -6.05 6.25
CA GLY A 5 -11.42 -6.04 5.21
C GLY A 5 -10.20 -6.86 5.60
N PHE A 6 -9.31 -7.04 4.62
CA PHE A 6 -8.02 -7.68 4.81
C PHE A 6 -6.93 -6.86 4.15
N MET A 7 -5.71 -6.96 4.67
CA MET A 7 -4.52 -6.44 4.01
C MET A 7 -4.12 -7.41 2.90
N GLN A 8 -3.71 -6.88 1.75
CA GLN A 8 -3.16 -7.67 0.65
C GLN A 8 -1.95 -8.51 1.11
N GLY A 9 -1.77 -9.68 0.51
CA GLY A 9 -0.75 -10.66 0.89
C GLY A 9 -1.22 -11.65 1.97
N ARG A 10 -2.52 -11.71 2.27
CA ARG A 10 -3.10 -12.59 3.31
C ARG A 10 -3.94 -13.72 2.74
N LEU A 11 -4.31 -13.63 1.48
CA LEU A 11 -5.06 -14.67 0.76
C LEU A 11 -4.23 -15.31 -0.37
N CYS A 12 -2.90 -15.19 -0.30
CA CYS A 12 -1.93 -15.84 -1.18
C CYS A 12 -0.83 -16.53 -0.35
N ASP A 13 0.08 -17.23 -1.02
CA ASP A 13 1.26 -17.80 -0.37
C ASP A 13 2.21 -16.70 0.11
N LYS A 14 3.06 -17.03 1.09
CA LYS A 14 4.05 -16.09 1.61
C LYS A 14 5.12 -15.80 0.56
N VAL A 15 5.39 -14.52 0.35
CA VAL A 15 6.51 -14.05 -0.49
C VAL A 15 7.79 -14.06 0.36
N ASP A 16 8.78 -14.86 -0.03
CA ASP A 16 10.15 -14.89 0.56
C ASP A 16 10.21 -15.00 2.09
N GLY A 17 9.22 -15.62 2.72
CA GLY A 17 9.13 -15.74 4.17
C GLY A 17 8.81 -14.43 4.91
N GLN A 18 8.53 -13.34 4.18
CA GLN A 18 8.18 -12.05 4.75
C GLN A 18 6.78 -12.07 5.35
N ASN A 19 6.60 -11.33 6.45
CA ASN A 19 5.30 -11.23 7.10
C ASN A 19 4.35 -10.27 6.39
N GLN A 20 4.85 -9.29 5.63
CA GLN A 20 4.07 -8.35 4.82
C GLN A 20 4.91 -8.05 3.58
N ALA A 21 4.33 -8.27 2.40
CA ALA A 21 4.95 -8.02 1.11
C ALA A 21 3.88 -8.04 0.02
N PHE A 22 4.14 -7.36 -1.08
CA PHE A 22 3.34 -7.39 -2.28
C PHE A 22 3.61 -8.66 -3.10
N SER A 23 2.60 -9.49 -3.29
CA SER A 23 2.72 -10.70 -4.13
C SER A 23 2.59 -10.37 -5.62
N TRP A 24 3.70 -10.04 -6.27
CA TRP A 24 3.76 -9.83 -7.72
C TRP A 24 3.12 -10.94 -8.58
N PRO A 25 3.35 -12.24 -8.32
CA PRO A 25 2.76 -13.29 -9.15
C PRO A 25 1.27 -13.49 -8.91
N GLU A 26 0.75 -13.25 -7.70
CA GLU A 26 -0.58 -13.73 -7.29
C GLU A 26 -1.54 -12.62 -6.82
N TRP A 27 -1.15 -11.34 -6.83
CA TRP A 27 -2.00 -10.24 -6.33
C TRP A 27 -3.39 -10.19 -6.98
N GLN A 28 -3.52 -10.65 -8.23
CA GLN A 28 -4.80 -10.69 -8.96
C GLN A 28 -5.73 -11.76 -8.41
N ASP A 29 -5.17 -12.88 -7.95
CA ASP A 29 -5.92 -14.03 -7.46
C ASP A 29 -6.52 -13.75 -6.08
N GLU A 30 -5.92 -12.86 -5.30
CA GLU A 30 -6.49 -12.42 -4.01
C GLU A 30 -7.88 -11.78 -4.17
N PHE A 31 -8.22 -11.17 -5.30
CA PHE A 31 -9.60 -10.68 -5.54
C PHE A 31 -10.61 -11.84 -5.61
N LYS A 32 -10.23 -12.92 -6.27
CA LYS A 32 -11.06 -14.12 -6.38
C LYS A 32 -11.19 -14.81 -5.02
N GLU A 33 -10.08 -14.94 -4.29
CA GLU A 33 -10.07 -15.57 -2.97
C GLU A 33 -10.85 -14.74 -1.95
N ALA A 34 -10.72 -13.41 -1.98
CA ALA A 34 -11.52 -12.50 -1.15
C ALA A 34 -13.02 -12.67 -1.35
N TYR A 35 -13.46 -12.75 -2.62
CA TYR A 35 -14.85 -13.04 -2.95
C TYR A 35 -15.30 -14.40 -2.40
N ARG A 36 -14.46 -15.44 -2.54
CA ARG A 36 -14.76 -16.79 -2.04
C ARG A 36 -14.96 -16.83 -0.52
N VAL A 37 -14.17 -16.06 0.23
CA VAL A 37 -14.26 -16.00 1.71
C VAL A 37 -15.25 -14.96 2.21
N GLY A 38 -15.88 -14.18 1.32
CA GLY A 38 -16.90 -13.19 1.66
C GLY A 38 -16.35 -11.83 2.14
N ASN A 39 -15.06 -11.55 1.91
CA ASN A 39 -14.45 -10.25 2.22
C ASN A 39 -14.60 -9.32 1.01
N GLN A 40 -15.13 -8.12 1.24
CA GLN A 40 -15.42 -7.14 0.18
C GLN A 40 -14.48 -5.95 0.22
N HIS A 41 -13.59 -5.88 1.20
CA HIS A 41 -12.69 -4.73 1.39
C HIS A 41 -11.23 -5.20 1.45
N MET A 42 -10.37 -4.49 0.73
CA MET A 42 -8.93 -4.75 0.65
C MET A 42 -8.16 -3.47 0.98
N GLU A 43 -7.17 -3.58 1.86
CA GLU A 43 -6.08 -2.62 2.01
C GLU A 43 -4.92 -3.08 1.13
N TRP A 44 -4.52 -2.26 0.16
CA TRP A 44 -3.50 -2.59 -0.82
C TRP A 44 -2.10 -2.28 -0.29
N THR A 45 -1.16 -3.21 -0.43
CA THR A 45 0.22 -3.02 0.06
C THR A 45 1.07 -2.36 -1.04
N LEU A 46 1.79 -1.29 -0.69
CA LEU A 46 2.78 -0.65 -1.55
C LEU A 46 4.17 -0.88 -0.97
N ASP A 47 4.95 -1.72 -1.64
CA ASP A 47 6.35 -1.98 -1.30
C ASP A 47 7.29 -0.99 -2.00
N GLN A 48 8.48 -0.80 -1.45
CA GLN A 48 9.52 0.02 -2.09
C GLN A 48 10.07 -0.68 -3.33
N GLU A 49 10.23 -2.00 -3.25
CA GLU A 49 10.66 -2.78 -4.39
C GLU A 49 9.64 -2.65 -5.53
N ASN A 50 10.12 -2.22 -6.70
CA ASN A 50 9.29 -2.07 -7.90
C ASN A 50 8.11 -1.09 -7.73
N LEU A 51 8.22 -0.10 -6.83
CA LEU A 51 7.18 0.89 -6.56
C LEU A 51 6.63 1.55 -7.84
N TYR A 52 7.51 2.04 -8.71
CA TYR A 52 7.14 2.73 -9.96
C TYR A 52 6.45 1.83 -11.00
N THR A 53 6.61 0.51 -10.88
CA THR A 53 5.96 -0.47 -11.76
C THR A 53 4.75 -1.12 -11.07
N SER A 54 4.43 -0.74 -9.84
CA SER A 54 3.27 -1.23 -9.09
C SER A 54 1.98 -1.10 -9.91
N PRO A 55 1.08 -2.09 -9.88
CA PRO A 55 -0.19 -2.01 -10.59
C PRO A 55 -1.04 -0.80 -10.18
N LEU A 56 -0.84 -0.27 -8.98
CA LEU A 56 -1.52 0.94 -8.53
C LEU A 56 -0.97 2.22 -9.22
N ILE A 57 0.31 2.22 -9.53
CA ILE A 57 1.05 3.35 -10.13
C ILE A 57 0.90 3.38 -11.66
N THR A 58 0.78 2.23 -12.31
CA THR A 58 0.63 2.17 -13.79
C THR A 58 -0.83 2.28 -14.25
N GLU A 59 -1.07 2.93 -15.39
CA GLU A 59 -2.44 3.07 -15.95
C GLU A 59 -3.07 1.71 -16.29
N SER A 60 -2.29 0.80 -16.89
CA SER A 60 -2.71 -0.55 -17.23
C SER A 60 -3.05 -1.36 -15.98
N GLY A 61 -2.22 -1.26 -14.94
CA GLY A 61 -2.47 -1.88 -13.65
C GLY A 61 -3.76 -1.39 -13.01
N ARG A 62 -4.02 -0.08 -12.99
CA ARG A 62 -5.27 0.49 -12.45
C ARG A 62 -6.51 0.02 -13.21
N LYS A 63 -6.45 -0.06 -14.55
CA LYS A 63 -7.54 -0.62 -15.36
C LYS A 63 -7.81 -2.07 -14.97
N LYS A 64 -6.75 -2.86 -14.71
CA LYS A 64 -6.86 -4.24 -14.26
C LYS A 64 -7.45 -4.34 -12.85
N ILE A 65 -6.98 -3.55 -11.89
CA ILE A 65 -7.53 -3.47 -10.53
C ILE A 65 -9.03 -3.17 -10.58
N LYS A 66 -9.43 -2.11 -11.30
CA LYS A 66 -10.84 -1.72 -11.43
C LYS A 66 -11.71 -2.83 -12.06
N SER A 67 -11.16 -3.58 -13.02
CA SER A 67 -11.84 -4.72 -13.64
C SER A 67 -12.05 -5.87 -12.64
N LEU A 68 -11.00 -6.21 -11.88
CA LEU A 68 -11.05 -7.26 -10.86
C LEU A 68 -11.99 -6.90 -9.70
N SER A 69 -11.91 -5.66 -9.19
CA SER A 69 -12.82 -5.15 -8.17
C SER A 69 -14.29 -5.31 -8.55
N LYS A 70 -14.65 -4.93 -9.78
CA LYS A 70 -16.02 -5.11 -10.30
C LYS A 70 -16.40 -6.57 -10.46
N LYS A 71 -15.49 -7.40 -10.97
CA LYS A 71 -15.75 -8.82 -11.24
C LYS A 71 -16.00 -9.61 -9.96
N TYR A 72 -15.25 -9.29 -8.90
CA TYR A 72 -15.25 -10.04 -7.64
C TYR A 72 -15.94 -9.30 -6.49
N ASN A 73 -16.49 -8.11 -6.73
CA ASN A 73 -17.13 -7.28 -5.71
C ASN A 73 -16.22 -7.05 -4.48
N VAL A 74 -14.98 -6.66 -4.77
CA VAL A 74 -13.95 -6.33 -3.77
C VAL A 74 -13.43 -4.92 -4.02
N ASP A 75 -13.64 -4.04 -3.06
CA ASP A 75 -13.18 -2.66 -3.09
C ASP A 75 -11.80 -2.52 -2.47
N VAL A 76 -10.89 -1.85 -3.18
CA VAL A 76 -9.63 -1.38 -2.60
C VAL A 76 -9.92 -0.06 -1.88
N ILE A 77 -10.03 -0.12 -0.56
CA ILE A 77 -10.54 0.99 0.26
C ILE A 77 -9.43 1.84 0.90
N SER A 78 -8.25 1.24 1.06
CA SER A 78 -7.07 1.91 1.59
C SER A 78 -5.78 1.38 0.96
N LEU A 79 -4.69 2.12 1.15
CA LEU A 79 -3.33 1.75 0.75
C LEU A 79 -2.44 1.71 2.01
N ALA A 80 -1.64 0.67 2.19
CA ALA A 80 -0.60 0.59 3.21
C ALA A 80 0.75 0.96 2.59
N GLY A 81 1.36 2.04 3.08
CA GLY A 81 2.66 2.55 2.61
C GLY A 81 3.86 1.83 3.22
N ASP A 82 4.01 0.52 2.99
CA ASP A 82 5.14 -0.27 3.50
C ASP A 82 6.48 0.19 2.90
N CYS A 83 6.46 0.81 1.72
CA CYS A 83 7.61 1.44 1.08
C CYS A 83 8.36 2.40 2.02
N PHE A 84 7.65 3.13 2.88
CA PHE A 84 8.26 4.06 3.83
C PHE A 84 8.94 3.34 5.01
N MET A 85 8.53 2.11 5.34
CA MET A 85 9.24 1.26 6.30
C MET A 85 10.50 0.64 5.69
N GLN A 86 10.43 0.25 4.42
CA GLN A 86 11.53 -0.38 3.68
C GLN A 86 12.62 0.62 3.28
N ALA A 87 12.25 1.84 2.87
CA ALA A 87 13.13 2.96 2.59
C ALA A 87 12.77 4.17 3.47
N PRO A 88 13.16 4.14 4.76
CA PRO A 88 12.82 5.21 5.69
C PRO A 88 13.57 6.50 5.35
N PHE A 89 12.85 7.49 4.84
CA PHE A 89 13.41 8.81 4.53
C PHE A 89 14.02 9.51 5.75
N TRP A 90 13.54 9.20 6.96
CA TRP A 90 14.07 9.73 8.23
C TRP A 90 15.40 9.11 8.68
N LYS A 91 15.95 8.11 7.99
CA LYS A 91 17.29 7.56 8.27
C LYS A 91 18.37 8.08 7.33
N ALA A 92 18.02 8.89 6.33
CA ALA A 92 18.98 9.40 5.35
C ALA A 92 19.93 10.48 5.91
N THR A 93 19.61 11.08 7.06
CA THR A 93 20.50 11.94 7.85
C THR A 93 20.16 11.78 9.34
N ASP A 94 21.03 12.16 10.27
CA ASP A 94 20.77 12.19 11.74
C ASP A 94 19.63 13.16 12.14
N ALA A 95 18.87 13.68 11.17
CA ALA A 95 17.72 14.54 11.35
C ALA A 95 16.46 13.84 10.82
N THR A 96 15.39 13.87 11.60
CA THR A 96 14.06 13.49 11.15
C THR A 96 13.67 14.38 9.96
N ILE A 97 13.70 13.83 8.75
CA ILE A 97 13.18 14.51 7.57
C ILE A 97 11.66 14.61 7.73
N LEU A 98 11.11 15.81 7.54
CA LEU A 98 9.67 16.06 7.65
C LEU A 98 8.91 15.33 6.53
N LEU A 99 7.70 14.87 6.86
CA LEU A 99 6.79 14.31 5.86
C LEU A 99 6.53 15.35 4.76
N GLY A 100 6.87 15.00 3.51
CA GLY A 100 6.62 15.84 2.34
C GLY A 100 7.72 16.85 1.97
N THR A 101 8.87 16.90 2.65
CA THR A 101 9.89 17.92 2.36
C THR A 101 11.05 17.49 1.46
N SER A 102 11.38 16.20 1.30
CA SER A 102 12.56 15.84 0.49
C SER A 102 12.71 14.37 0.04
N ASP A 103 11.64 13.56 -0.03
CA ASP A 103 11.77 12.21 -0.60
C ASP A 103 11.11 12.13 -1.98
N GLY A 104 11.91 11.75 -3.00
CA GLY A 104 11.46 11.57 -4.37
C GLY A 104 10.42 10.48 -4.50
N ASP A 105 10.50 9.43 -3.67
CA ASP A 105 9.55 8.33 -3.68
C ASP A 105 8.21 8.74 -3.05
N PHE A 106 8.24 9.56 -1.98
CA PHE A 106 7.04 10.16 -1.41
C PHE A 106 6.31 11.02 -2.45
N LYS A 107 7.04 11.96 -3.08
CA LYS A 107 6.46 12.83 -4.11
C LYS A 107 5.85 12.02 -5.26
N ALA A 108 6.57 11.01 -5.75
CA ALA A 108 6.08 10.14 -6.82
C ALA A 108 4.80 9.39 -6.44
N VAL A 109 4.72 8.82 -5.24
CA VAL A 109 3.51 8.11 -4.78
C VAL A 109 2.31 9.06 -4.77
N PHE A 110 2.43 10.22 -4.11
CA PHE A 110 1.31 11.15 -3.98
C PHE A 110 0.93 11.82 -5.32
N GLU A 111 1.89 12.11 -6.20
CA GLU A 111 1.61 12.62 -7.55
C GLU A 111 0.80 11.59 -8.36
N ASN A 112 1.21 10.33 -8.35
CA ASN A 112 0.46 9.27 -9.03
C ASN A 112 -0.93 9.08 -8.44
N LEU A 113 -1.09 9.08 -7.11
CA LEU A 113 -2.42 8.99 -6.49
C LEU A 113 -3.32 10.17 -6.87
N SER A 114 -2.76 11.37 -6.96
CA SER A 114 -3.44 12.59 -7.38
C SER A 114 -3.88 12.54 -8.85
N GLU A 115 -2.99 12.14 -9.76
CA GLU A 115 -3.30 11.95 -11.19
C GLU A 115 -4.46 10.96 -11.41
N CYS A 116 -4.53 9.96 -10.54
CA CYS A 116 -5.56 8.92 -10.60
C CYS A 116 -6.85 9.32 -9.89
N LYS A 117 -6.89 10.51 -9.29
CA LYS A 117 -7.99 11.00 -8.45
C LYS A 117 -8.36 10.01 -7.36
N TYR A 118 -7.37 9.31 -6.79
CA TYR A 118 -7.61 8.37 -5.69
C TYR A 118 -8.28 9.11 -4.52
N GLN A 119 -9.39 8.56 -4.02
CA GLN A 119 -10.18 9.15 -2.92
C GLN A 119 -10.19 8.28 -1.66
N GLY A 120 -9.51 7.12 -1.69
CA GLY A 120 -9.44 6.23 -0.54
C GLY A 120 -8.42 6.71 0.49
N SER A 121 -8.31 5.98 1.60
CA SER A 121 -7.36 6.34 2.65
C SER A 121 -5.95 5.86 2.32
N TYR A 122 -4.95 6.71 2.47
CA TYR A 122 -3.55 6.28 2.47
C TYR A 122 -3.09 6.12 3.92
N ILE A 123 -2.76 4.91 4.32
CA ILE A 123 -2.28 4.56 5.65
C ILE A 123 -0.76 4.53 5.63
N LEU A 124 -0.15 5.54 6.26
CA LEU A 124 1.29 5.61 6.43
C LEU A 124 1.74 4.62 7.49
N GLN A 125 2.65 3.72 7.11
CA GLN A 125 3.38 2.89 8.06
C GLN A 125 4.74 3.54 8.29
N THR A 126 5.03 3.91 9.54
CA THR A 126 6.28 4.58 9.92
C THR A 126 6.90 3.91 11.14
N ALA A 127 8.22 4.04 11.28
CA ALA A 127 8.90 3.46 12.42
C ALA A 127 8.50 4.19 13.70
N ARG A 128 8.37 3.44 14.78
CA ARG A 128 8.17 4.01 16.12
C ARG A 128 9.47 4.68 16.58
N GLY A 129 9.41 5.96 16.93
CA GLY A 129 10.52 6.65 17.60
C GLY A 129 10.82 6.02 18.97
N THR A 130 12.11 5.91 19.30
CA THR A 130 12.60 5.29 20.55
C THR A 130 12.89 6.30 21.66
N ASP A 131 12.75 7.60 21.38
CA ASP A 131 13.18 8.71 22.23
C ASP A 131 12.02 9.36 23.03
N GLY A 132 10.81 8.82 22.93
CA GLY A 132 9.63 9.29 23.67
C GLY A 132 9.02 10.60 23.17
N ARG A 133 9.54 11.20 22.09
CA ARG A 133 9.07 12.48 21.53
C ARG A 133 7.99 12.29 20.46
N HIS A 134 6.91 11.59 20.83
CA HIS A 134 5.88 11.12 19.88
C HIS A 134 5.02 12.23 19.24
N GLY A 135 4.99 13.44 19.82
CA GLY A 135 4.09 14.53 19.40
C GLY A 135 4.79 15.80 18.91
N GLU A 136 6.12 15.82 18.85
CA GLU A 136 6.87 17.03 18.47
C GLU A 136 7.05 17.18 16.95
N ILE A 137 6.54 16.23 16.15
CA ILE A 137 6.70 16.24 14.70
C ILE A 137 5.44 15.68 14.05
N ILE A 138 4.59 16.57 13.52
CA ILE A 138 3.62 16.30 12.45
C ILE A 138 3.85 17.36 11.38
#